data_AF-A0A2E3UG56-F1
#
_entry.id   AF-A0A2E3UG56-F1
#
_cell.length_a   1.000
_cell.length_b   1.000
_cell.length_c   1.000
_cell.angle_alpha   90.00
_cell.angle_beta   90.00
_cell.angle_gamma   90.00
#
_symmetry.space_group_name_H-M   'P 1'
#
loop_
_entity.id
_entity.type
_entity.pdbx_description
1 polymer ?
#
loop_
_entity_poly.entity_id
_entity_poly.type
_entity_poly.pdbx_seq_one_letter_code
_entity_poly.pdbx_strand_id
1 'polypeptide(L)'
;MDITSSTAAAQAYATARPATRPSPKAAAEEGGFARLAREFTETLQNGETTAKAAMTGGADPHALVQALAQTELAVETAVTVRDKVVEAYQEILRMPV
;
A
#
# COMPACT_ATOMS: atom_id res chain seq x y z
N MET A 1 -10.95 -32.39 -26.56
CA MET A 1 -9.98 -31.59 -27.34
C MET A 1 -9.06 -30.85 -26.34
N ASP A 2 -8.44 -31.58 -25.40
CA ASP A 2 -7.97 -30.99 -24.12
C ASP A 2 -6.47 -31.17 -23.85
N ILE A 3 -5.80 -32.00 -24.67
CA ILE A 3 -4.39 -32.35 -24.53
C ILE A 3 -3.46 -31.23 -25.07
N THR A 4 -3.97 -30.47 -26.04
CA THR A 4 -3.27 -29.30 -26.60
C THR A 4 -3.25 -28.13 -25.61
N SER A 5 -4.29 -28.00 -24.78
CA SER A 5 -4.41 -26.94 -23.77
C SER A 5 -3.47 -27.18 -22.58
N SER A 6 -3.29 -28.44 -22.15
CA SER A 6 -2.36 -28.77 -21.06
C SER A 6 -0.90 -28.59 -21.46
N THR A 7 -0.56 -28.91 -22.72
CA THR A 7 0.78 -28.68 -23.28
C THR A 7 1.06 -27.19 -23.48
N ALA A 8 0.07 -26.40 -23.92
CA ALA A 8 0.19 -24.94 -23.98
C ALA A 8 0.40 -24.31 -22.60
N ALA A 9 -0.31 -24.78 -21.57
CA ALA A 9 -0.13 -24.32 -20.19
C ALA A 9 1.26 -24.67 -19.63
N ALA A 10 1.74 -25.89 -19.89
CA ALA A 10 3.09 -26.31 -19.47
C ALA A 10 4.19 -25.49 -20.16
N GLN A 11 4.00 -25.15 -21.44
CA GLN A 11 4.92 -24.28 -22.18
C GLN A 11 4.89 -22.84 -21.65
N ALA A 12 3.71 -22.28 -21.38
CA ALA A 12 3.57 -20.95 -20.77
C ALA A 12 4.23 -20.88 -19.38
N TYR A 13 4.14 -21.95 -18.60
CA TYR A 13 4.82 -22.02 -17.30
C TYR A 13 6.35 -22.11 -17.46
N ALA A 14 6.82 -22.90 -18.43
CA ALA A 14 8.25 -23.02 -18.73
C ALA A 14 8.87 -21.70 -19.21
N THR A 15 8.14 -20.90 -19.98
CA THR A 15 8.60 -19.57 -20.45
C THR A 15 8.50 -18.48 -19.38
N ALA A 16 7.61 -18.61 -18.40
CA ALA A 16 7.47 -17.66 -17.28
C ALA A 16 8.53 -17.84 -16.17
N ARG A 17 9.04 -19.06 -15.96
CA ARG A 17 10.08 -19.37 -14.94
C ARG A 17 11.36 -18.53 -15.00
N PRO A 18 11.95 -18.18 -16.16
CA PRO A 18 13.12 -17.31 -16.19
C PRO A 18 12.83 -15.86 -15.80
N ALA A 19 11.58 -15.38 -15.92
CA ALA A 19 11.19 -14.03 -15.52
C ALA A 19 11.00 -13.86 -14.00
N THR A 20 10.89 -14.97 -13.26
CA THR A 20 10.78 -14.97 -11.79
C THR A 20 12.11 -15.27 -11.09
N ARG A 21 13.21 -15.45 -11.83
CA ARG A 21 14.54 -15.58 -11.25
C ARG A 21 15.01 -14.20 -10.79
N PRO A 22 15.40 -14.04 -9.51
CA PRO A 22 16.01 -12.80 -9.05
C PRO A 22 17.24 -12.52 -9.90
N SER A 23 17.18 -11.45 -10.72
CA SER A 23 18.33 -11.00 -11.49
C SER A 23 19.33 -10.37 -10.53
N PRO A 24 20.64 -10.66 -10.65
CA PRO A 24 21.67 -9.99 -9.85
C PRO A 24 21.69 -8.46 -10.05
N LYS A 25 20.96 -7.93 -11.04
CA LYS A 25 20.72 -6.50 -11.22
C LYS A 25 19.86 -5.87 -10.10
N ALA A 26 19.09 -6.67 -9.35
CA ALA A 26 18.35 -6.21 -8.17
C ALA A 26 19.26 -5.87 -6.98
N ALA A 27 20.51 -6.39 -6.96
CA ALA A 27 21.50 -5.98 -5.96
C ALA A 27 22.09 -4.58 -6.25
N ALA A 28 21.85 -4.02 -7.44
CA ALA A 28 22.17 -2.62 -7.75
C ALA A 28 21.07 -1.63 -7.31
N GLU A 29 19.94 -2.12 -6.77
CA GLU A 29 18.84 -1.29 -6.24
C GLU A 29 19.02 -0.90 -4.75
N GLU A 30 20.24 -0.98 -4.19
CA GLU A 30 20.56 -0.35 -2.89
C GLU A 30 20.26 1.18 -2.89
N GLY A 31 20.03 1.79 -4.05
CA GLY A 31 19.56 3.17 -4.20
C GLY A 31 18.04 3.38 -4.16
N GLY A 32 17.23 2.32 -4.25
CA GLY A 32 15.76 2.42 -4.32
C GLY A 32 15.14 2.92 -3.02
N PHE A 33 15.53 2.33 -1.90
CA PHE A 33 15.08 2.79 -0.58
C PHE A 33 15.56 4.22 -0.27
N ALA A 34 16.82 4.54 -0.59
CA ALA A 34 17.36 5.89 -0.42
C ALA A 34 16.63 6.93 -1.30
N ARG A 35 16.17 6.53 -2.48
CA ARG A 35 15.36 7.36 -3.37
C ARG A 35 13.95 7.57 -2.82
N LEU A 36 13.30 6.50 -2.36
CA LEU A 36 12.00 6.58 -1.71
C LEU A 36 12.03 7.45 -0.44
N ALA A 37 13.09 7.33 0.36
CA ALA A 37 13.28 8.16 1.55
C ALA A 37 13.45 9.65 1.19
N ARG A 38 14.17 9.95 0.10
CA ARG A 38 14.30 11.33 -0.42
C ARG A 38 12.96 11.88 -0.93
N GLU A 39 12.26 11.11 -1.76
CA GLU A 39 10.94 11.50 -2.30
C GLU A 39 9.90 11.68 -1.17
N PHE A 40 9.94 10.84 -0.13
CA PHE A 40 9.09 10.99 1.05
C PHE A 40 9.40 12.28 1.83
N THR A 41 10.68 12.57 2.06
CA THR A 41 11.11 13.78 2.77
C THR A 41 10.69 15.04 2.01
N GLU A 42 10.85 15.04 0.68
CA GLU A 42 10.43 16.14 -0.19
C GLU A 42 8.91 16.33 -0.18
N THR A 43 8.14 15.24 -0.21
CA THR A 43 6.68 15.26 -0.09
C THR A 43 6.22 15.81 1.27
N LEU A 44 6.90 15.42 2.36
CA LEU A 44 6.59 15.89 3.71
C LEU A 44 6.83 17.40 3.85
N GLN A 45 7.95 17.92 3.35
CA GLN A 45 8.26 19.35 3.37
C GLN A 45 7.26 20.18 2.56
N ASN A 46 6.83 19.68 1.39
CA ASN A 46 5.79 20.32 0.59
C ASN A 46 4.42 20.31 1.31
N GLY A 47 4.10 19.21 1.99
CA GLY A 47 2.92 19.07 2.85
C GLY A 47 2.93 20.07 4.01
N GLU A 48 4.06 20.20 4.72
CA GLU A 48 4.21 21.16 5.82
C GLU A 48 4.10 22.62 5.35
N THR A 49 4.64 22.94 4.18
CA THR A 49 4.53 24.29 3.59
C THR A 49 3.09 24.61 3.24
N THR A 50 2.37 23.65 2.65
CA THR A 50 0.95 23.78 2.32
C THR A 50 0.09 23.89 3.59
N ALA A 51 0.39 23.09 4.62
CA ALA A 51 -0.28 23.14 5.91
C ALA A 51 -0.05 24.48 6.61
N LYS A 52 1.18 25.00 6.63
CA LYS A 52 1.48 26.34 7.14
C LYS A 52 0.71 27.42 6.39
N ALA A 53 0.67 27.36 5.06
CA ALA A 53 -0.08 28.31 4.24
C ALA A 53 -1.58 28.27 4.58
N ALA A 54 -2.15 27.07 4.77
CA ALA A 54 -3.54 26.89 5.18
C ALA A 54 -3.82 27.42 6.60
N MET A 55 -2.87 27.28 7.53
CA MET A 55 -3.02 27.77 8.91
C MET A 55 -2.90 29.30 9.01
N THR A 56 -2.20 29.97 8.08
CA THR A 56 -1.91 31.41 8.18
C THR A 56 -2.96 32.34 7.56
N GLY A 57 -4.03 31.86 6.89
CA GLY A 57 -4.80 32.77 6.02
C GLY A 57 -6.27 32.55 5.67
N GLY A 58 -7.01 31.56 6.19
CA GLY A 58 -8.48 31.60 6.08
C GLY A 58 -9.18 30.31 5.63
N ALA A 59 -9.26 29.33 6.52
CA ALA A 59 -10.13 28.17 6.30
C ALA A 59 -11.59 28.55 6.63
N ASP A 60 -12.41 28.70 5.59
CA ASP A 60 -13.87 28.74 5.68
C ASP A 60 -14.36 27.49 6.45
N PRO A 61 -15.25 27.62 7.46
CA PRO A 61 -15.85 26.48 8.16
C PRO A 61 -16.40 25.40 7.22
N HIS A 62 -16.80 25.76 5.99
CA HIS A 62 -17.20 24.80 4.97
C HIS A 62 -16.07 23.87 4.50
N ALA A 63 -14.83 24.37 4.40
CA ALA A 63 -13.68 23.58 4.01
C ALA A 63 -13.33 22.51 5.06
N LEU A 64 -13.56 22.80 6.35
CA LEU A 64 -13.40 21.82 7.43
C LEU A 64 -14.42 20.69 7.31
N VAL A 65 -15.70 21.02 7.07
CA VAL A 65 -16.77 20.00 6.91
C VAL A 65 -16.53 19.15 5.67
N GLN A 66 -16.06 19.75 4.57
CA GLN A 66 -15.71 19.02 3.35
C GLN A 66 -14.51 18.09 3.56
N ALA A 67 -13.49 18.52 4.30
CA ALA A 67 -12.36 17.68 4.67
C ALA A 67 -12.75 16.53 5.61
N LEU A 68 -13.65 16.78 6.56
CA LEU A 68 -14.19 15.76 7.46
C LEU A 68 -15.02 14.71 6.71
N ALA A 69 -15.87 15.14 5.76
CA ALA A 69 -16.63 14.23 4.90
C ALA A 69 -15.72 13.33 4.03
N GLN A 70 -14.55 13.81 3.62
CA GLN A 70 -13.57 12.99 2.90
C GLN A 70 -12.82 12.01 3.82
N THR A 71 -12.78 12.27 5.13
CA THR A 71 -12.02 11.45 6.09
C THR A 71 -12.84 10.28 6.65
N GLU A 72 -14.17 10.27 6.49
CA GLU A 72 -15.05 9.17 6.95
C GLU A 72 -14.64 7.80 6.39
N LEU A 73 -14.36 7.72 5.08
CA LEU A 73 -13.96 6.47 4.42
C LEU A 73 -12.64 5.91 4.98
N ALA A 74 -11.71 6.79 5.33
CA ALA A 74 -10.43 6.40 5.92
C ALA A 74 -10.61 5.85 7.36
N VAL A 75 -11.49 6.46 8.15
CA VAL A 75 -11.82 6.02 9.50
C VAL A 75 -12.54 4.67 9.48
N GLU A 76 -13.53 4.49 8.60
CA GLU A 76 -14.26 3.22 8.47
C GLU A 76 -13.33 2.06 8.07
N THR A 77 -12.40 2.31 7.16
CA THR A 77 -11.39 1.33 6.76
C THR A 77 -10.45 1.00 7.91
N ALA A 78 -10.01 2.00 8.69
CA ALA A 78 -9.15 1.80 9.85
C ALA A 78 -9.83 0.95 10.95
N VAL A 79 -11.12 1.19 11.19
CA VAL A 79 -11.91 0.38 12.14
C VAL A 79 -12.07 -1.05 11.63
N THR A 80 -12.34 -1.23 10.34
CA THR A 80 -12.45 -2.57 9.71
C THR A 80 -11.15 -3.37 9.88
N VAL A 81 -9.99 -2.75 9.68
CA VAL A 81 -8.68 -3.39 9.87
C VAL A 81 -8.46 -3.73 11.34
N ARG A 82 -8.75 -2.81 12.27
CA ARG A 82 -8.68 -3.08 13.72
C ARG A 82 -9.52 -4.29 14.09
N ASP A 83 -10.75 -4.36 13.63
CA ASP A 83 -11.69 -5.42 13.99
C ASP A 83 -11.23 -6.79 13.44
N LYS A 84 -10.68 -6.82 12.22
CA LYS A 84 -10.07 -8.04 11.64
C LYS A 84 -8.85 -8.53 12.42
N VAL A 85 -8.01 -7.61 12.90
CA VAL A 85 -6.86 -7.96 13.75
C VAL A 85 -7.32 -8.54 15.08
N VAL A 86 -8.36 -7.96 15.68
CA VAL A 86 -8.94 -8.46 16.94
C VAL A 86 -9.57 -9.85 16.73
N GLU A 87 -10.28 -10.07 15.63
CA GLU A 87 -10.87 -11.37 15.28
C GLU A 87 -9.79 -12.45 15.11
N ALA A 88 -8.74 -12.16 14.34
CA ALA A 88 -7.60 -13.07 14.14
C ALA A 88 -6.87 -13.38 15.46
N TYR A 89 -6.69 -12.39 16.34
CA TYR A 89 -6.08 -12.60 17.64
C TYR A 89 -6.94 -13.50 18.55
N GLN A 90 -8.26 -13.30 18.53
CA GLN A 90 -9.20 -14.15 19.24
C GLN A 90 -9.25 -15.58 18.67
N GLU A 91 -9.07 -15.75 17.36
CA GLU A 91 -9.05 -17.07 16.71
C GLU A 91 -7.78 -17.87 17.09
N ILE A 92 -6.62 -17.20 17.14
CA ILE A 92 -5.35 -17.80 17.62
C ILE A 92 -5.49 -18.28 19.07
N LEU A 93 -6.13 -17.48 19.94
CA LEU A 93 -6.35 -17.83 21.35
C LEU A 93 -7.42 -18.91 21.56
N ARG A 94 -8.29 -19.16 20.58
CA ARG A 94 -9.34 -20.20 20.61
C ARG A 94 -8.88 -21.52 20.00
N MET A 95 -7.75 -21.57 19.30
CA MET A 95 -7.11 -22.84 18.99
C MET A 95 -6.53 -23.41 20.28
N PRO A 96 -7.05 -24.55 20.79
CA PRO A 96 -6.33 -25.27 21.84
C PRO A 96 -5.00 -25.75 21.26
N VAL A 97 -3.92 -25.52 22.02
CA VAL A 97 -2.62 -26.17 21.79
C VAL A 97 -2.71 -27.68 21.89
#